data_AF-A0A9D4E8D6-F1
#
_entry.id   AF-A0A9D4E8D6-F1
#
_cell.length_a   1.000
_cell.length_b   1.000
_cell.length_c   1.000
_cell.angle_alpha   90.00
_cell.angle_beta   90.00
_cell.angle_gamma   90.00
#
_symmetry.space_group_name_H-M   'P 1'
#
loop_
_entity.id
_entity.type
_entity.pdbx_description
1 polymer ?
#
loop_
_entity_poly.entity_id
_entity_poly.type
_entity_poly.pdbx_seq_one_letter_code
_entity_poly.pdbx_strand_id
1 'polypeptide(L)'
;MSKTKTTGKSESKKRDASSPLNQADMKKVRTFSLESIPDEDHLNMSDQPSHQNIINLSNEDITRISDILKQPFDLQISNIVSSIASGVLGGLNTEIAVIKSENLTLRNQVNQLESKVADMNALIDRQNQYSHRNCLRLSGVSETQGENTDTTVTKILSAIGANISIDEIDRSHRLGKPRKSPSSIQKSPST
;
A
#
# COMPACT_ATOMS: atom_id res chain seq x y z
N MET A 1 -42.08 7.55 -4.10
CA MET A 1 -41.08 7.80 -5.17
C MET A 1 -39.90 6.88 -4.93
N SER A 2 -39.88 5.74 -5.61
CA SER A 2 -38.90 4.66 -5.42
C SER A 2 -37.74 4.85 -6.40
N LYS A 3 -36.49 4.84 -5.93
CA LYS A 3 -35.30 4.83 -6.78
C LYS A 3 -34.79 3.39 -6.89
N THR A 4 -34.87 2.83 -8.10
CA THR A 4 -34.34 1.52 -8.47
C THR A 4 -32.82 1.59 -8.65
N LYS A 5 -32.14 0.55 -8.15
CA LYS A 5 -30.69 0.35 -8.19
C LYS A 5 -30.37 -0.55 -9.38
N THR A 6 -29.76 -0.01 -10.42
CA THR A 6 -29.32 -0.77 -11.60
C THR A 6 -27.91 -1.30 -11.37
N THR A 7 -27.76 -2.62 -11.42
CA THR A 7 -26.50 -3.36 -11.29
C THR A 7 -25.77 -3.41 -12.63
N GLY A 8 -24.61 -2.75 -12.72
CA GLY A 8 -23.69 -2.87 -13.84
C GLY A 8 -22.90 -4.17 -13.76
N LYS A 9 -23.07 -5.03 -14.78
CA LYS A 9 -22.32 -6.28 -14.96
C LYS A 9 -21.07 -5.97 -15.78
N SER A 10 -19.90 -5.94 -15.16
CA SER A 10 -18.62 -5.80 -15.86
C SER A 10 -18.12 -7.17 -16.32
N GLU A 11 -18.23 -7.44 -17.61
CA GLU A 11 -17.65 -8.62 -18.25
C GLU A 11 -16.13 -8.51 -18.31
N SER A 12 -15.45 -9.45 -17.66
CA SER A 12 -14.00 -9.62 -17.71
C SER A 12 -13.62 -10.38 -18.99
N LYS A 13 -13.15 -9.63 -20.00
CA LYS A 13 -12.60 -10.20 -21.23
C LYS A 13 -11.22 -10.81 -20.94
N LYS A 14 -11.17 -12.13 -20.65
CA LYS A 14 -9.92 -12.90 -20.68
C LYS A 14 -9.35 -12.85 -22.10
N ARG A 15 -8.14 -12.35 -22.24
CA ARG A 15 -7.35 -12.48 -23.47
C ARG A 15 -6.72 -13.85 -23.43
N ASP A 16 -7.26 -14.78 -24.21
CA ASP A 16 -6.64 -16.08 -24.43
C ASP A 16 -5.34 -15.85 -25.22
N ALA A 17 -4.21 -16.10 -24.57
CA ALA A 17 -2.91 -16.16 -25.23
C ALA A 17 -2.96 -17.32 -26.23
N SER A 18 -2.75 -17.03 -27.51
CA SER A 18 -2.63 -18.05 -28.54
C SER A 18 -1.46 -18.98 -28.20
N SER A 19 -1.77 -20.28 -28.25
CA SER A 19 -1.07 -21.47 -27.82
C SER A 19 0.46 -21.57 -28.01
N PRO A 20 1.14 -22.40 -27.19
CA PRO A 20 2.55 -22.71 -27.33
C PRO A 20 2.83 -23.54 -28.59
N LEU A 21 3.98 -23.26 -29.19
CA LEU A 21 4.59 -23.97 -30.33
C LEU A 21 4.36 -25.48 -30.24
N ASN A 22 3.59 -26.04 -31.17
CA ASN A 22 3.22 -27.45 -31.15
C ASN A 22 4.45 -28.29 -31.55
N GLN A 23 4.87 -29.21 -30.69
CA GLN A 23 6.07 -30.04 -30.84
C GLN A 23 6.04 -30.94 -32.10
N ALA A 24 4.89 -31.03 -32.77
CA ALA A 24 4.69 -31.72 -34.04
C ALA A 24 5.33 -31.00 -35.24
N ASP A 25 5.54 -29.67 -35.19
CA ASP A 25 6.11 -28.92 -36.33
C ASP A 25 7.64 -29.10 -36.45
N MET A 26 8.31 -29.50 -35.37
CA MET A 26 9.76 -29.77 -35.34
C MET A 26 10.17 -31.10 -36.00
N LYS A 27 9.22 -31.98 -36.35
CA LYS A 27 9.51 -33.34 -36.86
C LYS A 27 9.38 -33.50 -38.38
N LYS A 28 9.16 -32.43 -39.14
CA LYS A 28 9.30 -32.47 -40.61
C LYS A 28 10.77 -32.35 -41.02
N VAL A 29 11.61 -33.25 -40.51
CA VAL A 29 12.90 -33.55 -41.12
C VAL A 29 12.59 -34.46 -42.31
N ARG A 30 12.86 -33.99 -43.53
CA ARG A 30 12.79 -34.82 -44.74
C ARG A 30 13.81 -35.96 -44.60
N THR A 31 13.34 -37.14 -44.20
CA THR A 31 14.08 -38.39 -44.35
C THR A 31 13.96 -38.82 -45.82
N PHE A 32 15.05 -38.74 -46.57
CA PHE A 32 15.15 -39.40 -47.87
C PHE A 32 15.36 -40.89 -47.62
N SER A 33 14.32 -41.70 -47.87
CA SER A 33 14.44 -43.16 -47.88
C SER A 33 15.08 -43.61 -49.20
N LEU A 34 16.07 -44.48 -49.08
CA LEU A 34 16.68 -45.23 -50.18
C LEU A 34 15.68 -46.30 -50.65
N GLU A 35 15.17 -46.19 -51.87
CA GLU A 35 14.34 -47.21 -52.51
C GLU A 35 15.16 -47.97 -53.55
N SER A 36 15.00 -49.30 -53.51
CA SER A 36 15.79 -50.32 -54.20
C SER A 36 15.67 -50.26 -55.72
N ILE A 37 16.81 -50.46 -56.39
CA ILE A 37 16.96 -50.55 -57.86
C ILE A 37 16.58 -51.98 -58.33
N PRO A 38 15.79 -52.14 -59.40
CA PRO A 38 15.82 -53.34 -60.23
C PRO A 38 16.81 -53.18 -61.40
N ASP A 39 17.60 -54.22 -61.64
CA ASP A 39 18.69 -54.30 -62.61
C ASP A 39 18.24 -54.35 -64.09
N GLU A 40 19.18 -53.95 -64.97
CA GLU A 40 19.28 -54.15 -66.43
C GLU A 40 18.33 -53.33 -67.34
N ASP A 41 18.71 -52.71 -68.45
CA ASP A 41 19.96 -52.60 -69.20
C ASP A 41 19.85 -51.44 -70.22
N HIS A 42 21.00 -50.90 -70.66
CA HIS A 42 21.22 -50.14 -71.91
C HIS A 42 20.54 -48.77 -72.20
N LEU A 43 21.30 -47.67 -72.07
CA LEU A 43 21.90 -46.90 -73.20
C LEU A 43 22.47 -45.55 -72.71
N ASN A 44 23.77 -45.36 -72.96
CA ASN A 44 24.54 -44.15 -72.70
C ASN A 44 24.09 -43.00 -73.61
N MET A 45 23.53 -41.91 -73.06
CA MET A 45 23.46 -40.61 -73.73
C MET A 45 23.43 -39.44 -72.73
N SER A 46 24.46 -38.60 -72.83
CA SER A 46 24.53 -37.18 -72.44
C SER A 46 24.40 -36.79 -70.96
N ASP A 47 25.55 -36.47 -70.37
CA ASP A 47 25.68 -35.55 -69.22
C ASP A 47 24.97 -34.22 -69.50
N GLN A 48 23.93 -33.93 -68.71
CA GLN A 48 23.43 -32.57 -68.51
C GLN A 48 23.60 -32.23 -67.03
N PRO A 49 24.48 -31.27 -66.66
CA PRO A 49 24.64 -30.90 -65.28
C PRO A 49 23.39 -30.14 -64.82
N SER A 50 22.72 -30.68 -63.81
CA SER A 50 21.76 -29.93 -63.01
C SER A 50 22.46 -28.68 -62.44
N HIS A 51 22.14 -27.50 -62.99
CA HIS A 51 22.59 -26.22 -62.43
C HIS A 51 21.93 -25.98 -61.07
N GLN A 52 22.47 -26.57 -60.01
CA GLN A 52 22.30 -25.99 -58.68
C GLN A 52 23.09 -24.68 -58.67
N ASN A 53 22.38 -23.58 -58.47
CA ASN A 53 22.97 -22.26 -58.29
C ASN A 53 23.67 -22.24 -56.92
N ILE A 54 24.87 -22.82 -56.86
CA ILE A 54 25.71 -22.83 -55.65
C ILE A 54 26.31 -21.43 -55.54
N ILE A 55 25.67 -20.59 -54.73
CA ILE A 55 26.23 -19.28 -54.37
C ILE A 55 27.41 -19.55 -53.46
N ASN A 56 28.62 -19.43 -53.99
CA ASN A 56 29.86 -19.58 -53.21
C ASN A 56 30.11 -18.29 -52.44
N LEU A 57 29.47 -18.13 -51.27
CA LEU A 57 29.64 -16.96 -50.41
C LEU A 57 30.99 -17.03 -49.71
N SER A 58 31.76 -15.95 -49.78
CA SER A 58 32.99 -15.83 -49.00
C SER A 58 32.66 -15.60 -47.52
N ASN A 59 33.60 -15.90 -46.62
CA ASN A 59 33.45 -15.56 -45.19
C ASN A 59 33.20 -14.06 -44.98
N GLU A 60 33.72 -13.21 -45.86
CA GLU A 60 33.51 -11.77 -45.79
C GLU A 60 32.06 -11.38 -46.13
N ASP A 61 31.43 -12.05 -47.10
CA ASP A 61 30.03 -11.85 -47.43
C ASP A 61 29.11 -12.27 -46.28
N ILE A 62 29.44 -13.38 -45.61
CA ILE A 62 28.71 -13.85 -44.41
C ILE A 62 28.80 -12.81 -43.29
N THR A 63 29.98 -12.20 -43.08
CA THR A 63 30.13 -11.13 -42.08
C THR A 63 29.34 -9.88 -42.44
N ARG A 64 29.37 -9.44 -43.70
CA ARG A 64 28.61 -8.27 -44.17
C ARG A 64 27.11 -8.48 -44.00
N ILE A 65 26.61 -9.66 -44.36
CA ILE A 65 25.19 -10.01 -44.17
C ILE A 65 24.85 -10.01 -42.68
N SER A 66 25.72 -10.54 -41.82
CA SER A 66 25.51 -10.51 -40.37
C SER A 66 25.42 -9.07 -39.83
N ASP A 67 26.29 -8.17 -40.28
CA ASP A 67 26.31 -6.79 -39.83
C ASP A 67 25.10 -6.00 -40.32
N ILE A 68 24.68 -6.21 -41.57
CA ILE A 68 23.44 -5.66 -42.13
C ILE A 68 22.22 -6.12 -41.33
N LEU A 69 22.21 -7.39 -40.89
CA LEU A 69 21.13 -7.92 -40.07
C LEU A 69 21.17 -7.39 -38.63
N LYS A 70 22.36 -7.19 -38.04
CA LYS A 70 22.51 -6.69 -36.66
C LYS A 70 22.10 -5.23 -36.49
N GLN A 71 22.52 -4.35 -37.40
CA GLN A 71 22.25 -2.91 -37.29
C GLN A 71 20.78 -2.53 -37.03
N PRO A 72 19.77 -3.06 -37.75
CA PRO A 72 18.38 -2.69 -37.50
C PRO A 72 17.88 -3.19 -36.14
N PHE A 73 18.37 -4.33 -35.64
CA PHE A 73 18.03 -4.82 -34.31
C PHE A 73 18.64 -3.93 -33.23
N ASP A 74 19.91 -3.55 -33.36
CA ASP A 74 20.58 -2.66 -32.40
C ASP A 74 19.86 -1.30 -32.32
N LEU A 75 19.45 -0.76 -33.47
CA LEU A 75 18.69 0.49 -33.54
C LEU A 75 17.32 0.35 -32.87
N GLN A 76 16.57 -0.72 -33.16
CA GLN A 76 15.27 -0.95 -32.53
C GLN A 76 15.39 -1.14 -31.02
N ILE A 77 16.36 -1.93 -30.56
CA ILE A 77 16.60 -2.15 -29.13
C ILE A 77 16.93 -0.82 -28.45
N SER A 78 17.83 -0.02 -29.04
CA SER A 78 18.18 1.31 -28.52
C SER A 78 16.96 2.22 -28.40
N ASN A 79 16.10 2.25 -29.42
CA ASN A 79 14.89 3.07 -29.40
C ASN A 79 13.90 2.62 -28.32
N ILE A 80 13.69 1.31 -28.17
CA ILE A 80 12.81 0.75 -27.12
C ILE A 80 13.37 1.10 -25.73
N VAL A 81 14.66 0.87 -25.51
CA VAL A 81 15.32 1.18 -24.23
C VAL A 81 15.21 2.67 -23.92
N SER A 82 15.46 3.54 -24.90
CA SER A 82 15.34 5.00 -24.73
C SER A 82 13.89 5.44 -24.45
N SER A 83 12.91 4.79 -25.07
CA SER A 83 11.49 5.08 -24.82
C SER A 83 11.07 4.64 -23.41
N ILE A 84 11.50 3.46 -22.95
CA ILE A 84 11.24 2.98 -21.60
C ILE A 84 11.93 3.88 -20.56
N ALA A 85 13.20 4.22 -20.78
CA ALA A 85 13.95 5.08 -19.86
C ALA A 85 13.34 6.48 -19.76
N SER A 86 12.97 7.10 -20.89
CA SER A 86 12.38 8.44 -20.87
C SER A 86 10.94 8.45 -20.33
N GLY A 87 10.11 7.50 -20.78
CA GLY A 87 8.69 7.45 -20.40
C GLY A 87 8.48 6.93 -18.98
N VAL A 88 8.90 5.69 -18.72
CA VAL A 88 8.61 5.01 -17.46
C VAL A 88 9.50 5.52 -16.35
N LEU A 89 10.82 5.52 -16.55
CA LEU A 89 11.74 5.93 -15.48
C LEU A 89 11.65 7.43 -15.22
N GLY A 90 11.47 8.24 -16.27
CA GLY A 90 11.19 9.67 -16.15
C GLY A 90 9.90 9.94 -15.36
N GLY A 91 8.80 9.28 -15.73
CA GLY A 91 7.50 9.44 -15.05
C GLY A 91 7.53 8.98 -13.58
N LEU A 92 8.18 7.86 -13.28
CA LEU A 92 8.33 7.41 -11.90
C LEU A 92 9.18 8.39 -11.08
N ASN A 93 10.24 8.95 -11.66
CA ASN A 93 11.07 9.93 -10.97
C ASN A 93 10.31 11.23 -10.67
N THR A 94 9.45 11.70 -11.58
CA THR A 94 8.62 12.88 -11.32
C THR A 94 7.58 12.60 -10.24
N GLU A 95 6.92 11.45 -10.27
CA GLU A 95 5.95 11.06 -9.23
C GLU A 95 6.61 10.90 -7.86
N ILE A 96 7.79 10.27 -7.79
CA ILE A 96 8.59 10.18 -6.57
C ILE A 96 8.96 11.58 -6.06
N ALA A 97 9.31 12.51 -6.93
CA ALA A 97 9.64 13.89 -6.54
C ALA A 97 8.42 14.62 -5.96
N VAL A 98 7.26 14.48 -6.59
CA VAL A 98 5.99 15.06 -6.11
C VAL A 98 5.62 14.48 -4.75
N ILE A 99 5.59 13.14 -4.62
CA ILE A 99 5.24 12.46 -3.37
C ILE A 99 6.19 12.85 -2.23
N LYS A 100 7.50 12.99 -2.52
CA LYS A 100 8.47 13.45 -1.52
C LYS A 100 8.20 14.88 -1.07
N SER A 101 7.89 15.78 -2.01
CA SER A 101 7.54 17.18 -1.72
C SER A 101 6.28 17.29 -0.86
N GLU A 102 5.23 16.52 -1.21
CA GLU A 102 3.99 16.46 -0.44
C GLU A 102 4.21 15.90 0.97
N ASN A 103 4.97 14.80 1.09
CA ASN A 103 5.32 14.24 2.40
C ASN A 103 6.06 15.24 3.28
N LEU A 104 7.01 15.99 2.72
CA LEU A 104 7.71 17.03 3.46
C LEU A 104 6.75 18.12 3.94
N THR A 105 5.85 18.57 3.06
CA THR A 105 4.84 19.58 3.37
C THR A 105 3.91 19.11 4.49
N LEU A 106 3.39 17.88 4.39
CA LEU A 106 2.51 17.29 5.40
C LEU A 106 3.23 17.14 6.75
N ARG A 107 4.48 16.67 6.76
CA ARG A 107 5.28 16.58 7.99
C ARG A 107 5.46 17.94 8.65
N ASN A 108 5.74 18.97 7.87
CA ASN A 108 5.86 20.34 8.39
C ASN A 108 4.53 20.83 9.00
N GLN A 109 3.40 20.56 8.34
CA GLN A 109 2.08 20.90 8.88
C GLN A 109 1.77 20.16 10.18
N VAL A 110 2.06 18.86 10.25
CA VAL A 110 1.91 18.06 11.47
C VAL A 110 2.71 18.68 12.61
N ASN A 111 4.00 18.94 12.40
CA ASN A 111 4.85 19.54 13.43
C ASN A 111 4.34 20.91 13.90
N GLN A 112 3.85 21.75 12.98
CA GLN A 112 3.26 23.05 13.33
C GLN A 112 1.97 22.90 14.14
N LEU A 113 1.11 21.95 13.79
CA LEU A 113 -0.13 21.69 14.52
C LEU A 113 0.15 21.12 15.91
N GLU A 114 1.10 20.19 16.02
CA GLU A 114 1.54 19.63 17.30
C GLU A 114 2.10 20.72 18.22
N SER A 115 2.94 21.62 17.70
CA SER A 115 3.44 22.77 18.46
C SER A 115 2.30 23.66 18.95
N LYS A 116 1.34 24.00 18.09
CA LYS A 116 0.19 24.82 18.48
C LYS A 116 -0.66 24.15 19.55
N VAL A 117 -0.88 22.85 19.45
CA VAL A 117 -1.62 22.08 20.47
C VAL A 117 -0.87 22.10 21.79
N ALA A 118 0.45 21.92 21.78
CA ALA A 118 1.27 22.00 22.99
C ALA A 118 1.20 23.39 23.63
N ASP A 119 1.32 24.45 22.84
CA ASP A 119 1.24 25.84 23.30
C ASP A 119 -0.15 26.17 23.89
N MET A 120 -1.21 25.74 23.21
CA MET A 120 -2.59 25.94 23.69
C MET A 120 -2.84 25.19 25.00
N ASN A 121 -2.36 23.96 25.13
CA ASN A 121 -2.47 23.20 26.37
C ASN A 121 -1.72 23.88 27.52
N ALA A 122 -0.49 24.36 27.27
CA ALA A 122 0.28 25.10 28.27
C ALA A 122 -0.43 26.41 28.70
N LEU A 123 -1.09 27.09 27.76
CA LEU A 123 -1.88 28.28 28.06
C LEU A 123 -3.13 27.95 28.90
N ILE A 124 -3.85 26.88 28.54
CA ILE A 124 -5.00 26.38 29.31
C ILE A 124 -4.56 26.03 30.73
N ASP A 125 -3.47 25.31 30.90
CA ASP A 125 -2.96 24.94 32.22
C ASP A 125 -2.58 26.17 33.05
N ARG A 126 -1.95 27.17 32.41
CA ARG A 126 -1.65 28.45 33.06
C ARG A 126 -2.93 29.19 33.46
N GLN A 127 -3.97 29.17 32.64
CA GLN A 127 -5.24 29.81 32.95
C GLN A 127 -5.97 29.08 34.09
N ASN A 128 -5.95 27.75 34.07
CA ASN A 128 -6.57 26.91 35.09
C ASN A 128 -5.91 27.08 36.46
N GLN A 129 -4.61 27.38 36.52
CA GLN A 129 -3.92 27.68 37.79
C GLN A 129 -4.60 28.81 38.57
N TYR A 130 -5.09 29.84 37.89
CA TYR A 130 -5.81 30.94 38.55
C TYR A 130 -7.20 30.52 39.00
N SER A 131 -7.90 29.71 38.20
CA SER A 131 -9.21 29.20 38.56
C SER A 131 -9.17 28.24 39.76
N HIS A 132 -8.08 27.49 39.94
CA HIS A 132 -7.95 26.48 41.00
C HIS A 132 -7.19 26.98 42.23
N ARG A 133 -6.78 28.26 42.27
CA ARG A 133 -5.96 28.81 43.37
C ARG A 133 -6.59 28.61 44.75
N ASN A 134 -7.92 28.69 44.84
CA ASN A 134 -8.69 28.52 46.08
C ASN A 134 -9.43 27.17 46.13
N CYS A 135 -9.12 26.23 45.24
CA CYS A 135 -9.76 24.92 45.21
C CYS A 135 -8.85 23.88 45.88
N LEU A 136 -9.43 23.07 46.76
CA LEU A 136 -8.74 21.94 47.38
C LEU A 136 -9.29 20.62 46.83
N ARG A 137 -8.40 19.70 46.47
CA ARG A 137 -8.76 18.35 46.05
C ARG A 137 -8.50 17.36 47.19
N LEU A 138 -9.58 16.90 47.82
CA LEU A 138 -9.52 15.85 48.83
C LEU A 138 -9.58 14.47 48.17
N SER A 139 -8.66 13.58 48.52
CA SER A 139 -8.56 12.22 47.98
C SER A 139 -8.63 11.18 49.11
N GLY A 140 -9.06 9.95 48.80
CA GLY A 140 -9.15 8.86 49.79
C GLY A 140 -10.41 8.87 50.66
N VAL A 141 -11.37 9.76 50.36
CA VAL A 141 -12.66 9.83 51.08
C VAL A 141 -13.63 8.82 50.50
N SER A 142 -14.09 7.87 51.32
CA SER A 142 -15.10 6.88 50.91
C SER A 142 -16.39 7.55 50.43
N GLU A 143 -17.01 6.99 49.39
CA GLU A 143 -18.27 7.51 48.81
C GLU A 143 -19.47 6.74 49.35
N THR A 144 -20.50 7.46 49.79
CA THR A 144 -21.80 6.88 50.15
C THR A 144 -22.93 7.47 49.32
N GLN A 145 -23.99 6.68 49.09
CA GLN A 145 -25.13 7.12 48.31
C GLN A 145 -25.92 8.20 49.07
N GLY A 146 -26.18 9.33 48.42
CA GLY A 146 -26.90 10.46 49.03
C GLY A 146 -26.06 11.22 50.07
N GLU A 147 -24.74 11.12 50.01
CA GLU A 147 -23.86 11.85 50.93
C GLU A 147 -23.98 13.36 50.76
N ASN A 148 -23.84 14.09 51.88
CA ASN A 148 -23.63 15.52 51.86
C ASN A 148 -22.12 15.79 51.92
N THR A 149 -21.59 16.34 50.82
CA THR A 149 -20.16 16.61 50.67
C THR A 149 -19.67 17.70 51.63
N ASP A 150 -20.45 18.73 51.91
CA ASP A 150 -20.06 19.83 52.82
C ASP A 150 -19.80 19.31 54.24
N THR A 151 -20.70 18.46 54.74
CA THR A 151 -20.54 17.85 56.08
C THR A 151 -19.32 16.93 56.15
N THR A 152 -19.01 16.24 55.04
CA THR A 152 -17.86 15.34 54.97
C THR A 152 -16.55 16.13 54.94
N VAL A 153 -16.50 17.20 54.15
CA VAL A 153 -15.36 18.12 54.07
C VAL A 153 -15.10 18.78 55.42
N THR A 154 -16.14 19.31 56.07
CA THR A 154 -16.02 19.97 57.38
C THR A 154 -15.44 19.02 58.44
N LYS A 155 -15.92 17.77 58.50
CA LYS A 155 -15.39 16.75 59.42
C LYS A 155 -13.90 16.46 59.19
N ILE A 156 -13.48 16.38 57.91
CA ILE A 156 -12.07 16.14 57.56
C ILE A 156 -11.20 17.32 57.99
N LEU A 157 -11.65 18.55 57.72
CA LEU A 157 -10.91 19.77 58.07
C LEU A 157 -10.77 19.92 59.59
N SER A 158 -11.86 19.70 60.35
CA SER A 158 -11.83 19.70 61.80
C SER A 158 -10.87 18.65 62.36
N ALA A 159 -10.79 17.46 61.75
CA ALA A 159 -9.87 16.41 62.17
C ALA A 159 -8.39 16.78 61.98
N ILE A 160 -8.08 17.67 61.03
CA ILE A 160 -6.73 18.19 60.76
C ILE A 160 -6.43 19.45 61.60
N GLY A 161 -7.41 19.96 62.35
CA GLY A 161 -7.28 21.18 63.15
C GLY A 161 -7.53 22.47 62.36
N ALA A 162 -8.03 22.36 61.12
CA ALA A 162 -8.49 23.51 60.34
C ALA A 162 -9.98 23.75 60.64
N ASN A 163 -10.28 24.79 61.40
CA ASN A 163 -11.66 25.10 61.79
C ASN A 163 -12.29 26.06 60.77
N ILE A 164 -12.82 25.49 59.69
CA ILE A 164 -13.47 26.21 58.58
C ILE A 164 -14.98 26.04 58.71
N SER A 165 -15.74 27.12 58.54
CA SER A 165 -17.21 27.09 58.53
C SER A 165 -17.75 26.67 57.17
N ILE A 166 -18.95 26.10 57.11
CA ILE A 166 -19.62 25.75 55.85
C ILE A 166 -19.83 26.98 54.97
N ASP A 167 -20.08 28.16 55.55
CA ASP A 167 -20.27 29.42 54.81
C ASP A 167 -19.00 29.93 54.12
N GLU A 168 -17.83 29.40 54.49
CA GLU A 168 -16.54 29.71 53.86
C GLU A 168 -16.26 28.81 52.64
N ILE A 169 -17.13 27.83 52.37
CA ILE A 169 -17.03 26.89 51.25
C ILE A 169 -18.05 27.29 50.18
N ASP A 170 -17.57 27.77 49.03
CA ASP A 170 -18.46 28.15 47.92
C ASP A 170 -19.18 26.93 47.29
N ARG A 171 -18.42 25.86 46.99
CA ARG A 171 -18.94 24.64 46.35
C ARG A 171 -18.12 23.43 46.75
N SER A 172 -18.80 22.37 47.21
CA SER A 172 -18.21 21.04 47.34
C SER A 172 -18.92 20.04 46.43
N HIS A 173 -18.16 19.15 45.78
CA HIS A 173 -18.71 18.10 44.94
C HIS A 173 -17.66 17.01 44.68
N ARG A 174 -18.12 15.81 44.27
CA ARG A 174 -17.24 14.74 43.80
C ARG A 174 -16.74 15.02 42.39
N LEU A 175 -15.52 14.61 42.11
CA LEU A 175 -14.91 14.69 40.78
C LEU A 175 -15.00 13.33 40.09
N GLY A 176 -15.46 13.31 38.84
CA GLY A 176 -15.53 12.09 38.01
C GLY A 176 -16.91 11.42 38.01
N LYS A 177 -16.96 10.22 37.42
CA LYS A 177 -18.21 9.45 37.32
C LYS A 177 -18.52 8.80 38.67
N PRO A 178 -19.79 8.76 39.12
CA PRO A 178 -20.18 8.07 40.35
C PRO A 178 -19.68 6.63 40.35
N ARG A 179 -19.10 6.17 41.46
CA ARG A 179 -18.67 4.77 41.54
C ARG A 179 -19.90 3.88 41.51
N LYS A 180 -19.97 2.97 40.53
CA LYS A 180 -20.97 1.90 40.55
C LYS A 180 -20.76 1.11 41.83
N SER A 181 -21.77 1.06 42.69
CA SER A 181 -21.73 0.19 43.87
C SER A 181 -21.43 -1.25 43.42
N PRO A 182 -20.65 -2.03 44.18
CA PRO A 182 -20.40 -3.44 43.86
C PRO A 182 -21.66 -4.34 43.94
N SER A 183 -22.86 -3.77 44.09
CA SER A 183 -24.13 -4.48 44.21
C SER A 183 -24.82 -4.80 42.88
N SER A 184 -24.19 -4.56 41.72
CA SER A 184 -24.81 -4.75 40.39
C SER A 184 -24.02 -5.67 39.44
N ILE A 185 -23.24 -6.61 39.97
CA ILE A 185 -22.86 -7.81 39.20
C ILE A 185 -24.11 -8.69 39.17
N GLN A 186 -24.99 -8.43 38.19
CA GLN A 186 -26.04 -9.36 37.83
C GLN A 186 -25.37 -10.68 37.44
N LYS A 187 -25.56 -11.73 38.25
CA LYS A 187 -25.32 -13.11 37.83
C LYS A 187 -26.10 -13.32 36.54
N SER A 188 -25.40 -13.54 35.42
CA SER A 188 -26.03 -14.06 34.21
C SER A 188 -26.65 -15.42 34.55
N PRO A 189 -27.91 -15.70 34.17
CA PRO A 189 -28.48 -17.02 34.36
C PRO A 189 -27.74 -18.00 33.46
N SER A 190 -27.15 -19.03 34.08
CA SER A 190 -26.69 -20.23 33.39
C SER A 190 -27.90 -21.06 33.00
N THR A 191 -28.29 -21.06 31.73
CA THR A 191 -28.89 -22.22 31.05
C THR A 191 -28.71 -22.03 29.55
#